data_AF-A0A524DFZ4-F1
#
_entry.id   AF-A0A524DFZ4-F1
#
_cell.length_a   1.000
_cell.length_b   1.000
_cell.length_c   1.000
_cell.angle_alpha   90.00
_cell.angle_beta   90.00
_cell.angle_gamma   90.00
#
_symmetry.space_group_name_H-M   'P 1'
#
loop_
_entity.id
_entity.type
_entity.pdbx_description
1 polymer ?
#
loop_
_entity_poly.entity_id
_entity_poly.type
_entity_poly.pdbx_seq_one_letter_code
_entity_poly.pdbx_strand_id
1 'polypeptide(L)' 'MKDELVILGSGGGRHHIRTQYRGTGGFLFKFADIQAHIDPGPGAIVKLNELREDPL' A
#
# COMPACT_ATOMS: atom_id res chain seq x y z
N MET A 1 10.13 15.87 6.20
CA MET A 1 9.58 14.73 6.98
C MET A 1 10.68 13.80 7.49
N LYS A 2 10.42 12.92 8.47
CA LYS A 2 11.30 11.75 8.75
C LYS A 2 10.97 10.65 7.76
N ASP A 3 11.97 9.94 7.26
CA ASP A 3 11.76 8.82 6.34
C ASP A 3 10.88 7.73 6.99
N GLU A 4 9.86 7.26 6.27
CA GLU A 4 8.87 6.30 6.75
C GLU A 4 8.53 5.26 5.67
N LEU A 5 8.55 3.99 6.05
CA LEU A 5 8.09 2.87 5.23
C LEU A 5 6.80 2.29 5.83
N VAL A 6 5.70 2.34 5.08
CA VAL A 6 4.41 1.80 5.49
C VAL A 6 4.09 0.57 4.68
N ILE A 7 3.95 -0.58 5.34
CA ILE A 7 3.52 -1.82 4.69
C ILE A 7 2.00 -1.76 4.52
N LEU A 8 1.54 -1.70 3.27
CA LEU A 8 0.12 -1.57 2.94
C LEU A 8 -0.58 -2.93 2.88
N GLY A 9 0.18 -3.97 2.55
CA GLY A 9 -0.29 -5.33 2.56
C GLY A 9 0.83 -6.30 2.21
N SER A 10 0.51 -7.58 2.31
CA SER A 10 1.49 -8.66 2.12
C SER A 10 0.86 -9.91 1.50
N GLY A 11 -0.40 -9.81 1.06
CA GLY A 11 -1.07 -10.86 0.31
C GLY A 11 -0.68 -10.81 -1.16
N GLY A 12 -0.40 -11.97 -1.76
CA GLY A 12 -0.04 -12.10 -3.17
C GLY A 12 -0.94 -13.07 -3.93
N GLY A 13 -0.88 -13.03 -5.25
CA GLY A 13 -1.58 -13.96 -6.11
C GLY A 13 -3.11 -13.81 -6.13
N ARG A 14 -3.76 -14.62 -6.98
CA ARG A 14 -5.19 -14.50 -7.30
C ARG A 14 -6.11 -14.69 -6.09
N HIS A 15 -5.68 -15.51 -5.13
CA HIS A 15 -6.46 -15.79 -3.91
C HIS A 15 -6.60 -14.54 -3.04
N HIS A 16 -5.50 -13.83 -2.75
CA HIS A 16 -5.56 -12.62 -1.92
C HIS A 16 -6.16 -11.43 -2.67
N ILE A 17 -5.93 -11.32 -3.98
CA ILE A 17 -6.59 -10.28 -4.81
C ILE A 17 -8.11 -10.41 -4.78
N ARG A 18 -8.65 -11.65 -4.84
CA ARG A 18 -10.10 -11.88 -4.87
C ARG A 18 -10.75 -11.83 -3.48
N THR A 19 -10.11 -12.43 -2.48
CA THR A 19 -10.73 -12.59 -1.15
C THR A 19 -10.43 -11.43 -0.21
N GLN A 20 -9.30 -10.74 -0.40
CA GLN A 20 -8.83 -9.64 0.45
C GLN A 20 -8.79 -9.94 1.96
N TYR A 21 -8.75 -11.22 2.38
CA TYR A 21 -8.50 -11.59 3.80
C TYR A 21 -7.17 -11.03 4.33
N ARG A 22 -6.23 -10.79 3.41
CA ARG A 22 -5.01 -10.01 3.61
C ARG A 22 -4.96 -9.00 2.47
N GLY A 23 -4.73 -7.73 2.78
CA GLY A 23 -4.51 -6.70 1.77
C GLY A 23 -3.40 -7.11 0.82
N THR A 24 -3.58 -6.81 -0.46
CA THR A 24 -2.58 -7.12 -1.50
C THR A 24 -1.25 -6.45 -1.20
N GLY A 25 -0.16 -7.04 -1.69
CA GLY A 25 1.18 -6.51 -1.56
C GLY A 25 1.29 -5.06 -2.03
N GLY A 26 2.26 -4.37 -1.44
CA GLY A 26 2.61 -2.99 -1.74
C GLY A 26 3.11 -2.27 -0.48
N PHE A 27 3.89 -1.21 -0.68
CA PHE A 27 4.29 -0.32 0.40
C PHE A 27 4.35 1.13 -0.06
N LEU A 28 4.18 2.02 0.91
CA LEU A 28 4.39 3.45 0.76
C LEU A 28 5.74 3.81 1.35
N PHE A 29 6.57 4.50 0.59
CA PHE A 29 7.82 5.06 1.11
C PHE A 29 7.76 6.58 1.05
N LYS A 30 7.82 7.22 2.23
CA LYS A 30 7.83 8.67 2.38
C LYS A 30 9.25 9.13 2.69
N PHE A 31 9.81 9.97 1.83
CA PHE A 31 11.18 10.48 1.98
C PHE A 31 11.29 11.83 1.28
N ALA A 32 12.04 12.78 1.85
CA ALA A 32 12.25 14.10 1.25
C ALA A 32 10.96 14.80 0.73
N ASP A 33 9.86 14.65 1.48
CA ASP A 33 8.51 15.14 1.15
C ASP A 33 7.91 14.57 -0.16
N ILE A 34 8.49 13.48 -0.66
CA ILE A 34 7.98 12.64 -1.74
C ILE A 34 7.26 11.44 -1.13
N GLN A 35 6.16 11.05 -1.78
CA GLN A 35 5.44 9.83 -1.50
C GLN A 35 5.58 8.87 -2.67
N ALA A 36 6.35 7.79 -2.49
CA ALA A 36 6.56 6.77 -3.51
C ALA A 36 5.72 5.51 -3.22
N HIS A 37 4.91 5.13 -4.20
CA HIS A 37 4.10 3.91 -4.16
C HIS A 37 4.79 2.78 -4.90
N ILE A 38 5.05 1.67 -4.21
CA ILE A 38 5.74 0.52 -4.81
C ILE A 38 4.81 -0.69 -4.86
N ASP A 39 4.54 -1.15 -6.08
CA ASP A 39 3.66 -2.28 -6.41
C ASP A 39 2.31 -2.26 -5.65
N PRO A 40 1.54 -1.15 -5.68
CA PRO A 40 0.30 -1.06 -4.93
C PRO A 40 -0.80 -1.87 -5.63
N GLY A 41 -1.03 -3.11 -5.18
CA GLY A 41 -2.18 -3.88 -5.63
C GLY A 41 -3.53 -3.26 -5.18
N PRO A 42 -4.68 -3.75 -5.68
CA PRO A 42 -5.98 -3.16 -5.37
C PRO A 42 -6.30 -3.01 -3.88
N GLY A 43 -5.90 -3.98 -3.05
CA GLY A 43 -6.09 -3.89 -1.60
C GLY A 43 -5.11 -2.92 -0.91
N ALA A 44 -3.93 -2.71 -1.48
CA ALA A 44 -2.98 -1.70 -1.00
C ALA A 44 -3.49 -0.28 -1.28
N ILE A 45 -4.14 -0.07 -2.44
CA ILE A 45 -4.82 1.20 -2.77
C ILE A 45 -5.97 1.49 -1.80
N VAL A 46 -6.78 0.48 -1.46
CA VAL A 46 -7.79 0.63 -0.42
C VAL A 46 -7.15 1.03 0.92
N LYS A 47 -6.02 0.40 1.28
CA LYS A 47 -5.29 0.72 2.52
C LYS A 47 -4.77 2.16 2.56
N LEU A 48 -4.26 2.68 1.46
CA LEU A 48 -3.82 4.08 1.35
C LEU A 48 -4.96 5.05 1.65
N ASN A 49 -6.13 4.80 1.07
CA ASN A 49 -7.34 5.59 1.35
C ASN A 49 -7.75 5.55 2.83
N GLU A 50 -7.71 4.37 3.47
CA GLU A 50 -8.00 4.24 4.91
C GLU A 50 -7.03 5.03 5.79
N LEU A 51 -5.75 5.04 5.41
CA LEU A 51 -4.68 5.77 6.08
C LEU A 51 -4.70 7.27 5.78
N ARG A 52 -5.58 7.73 4.88
CA ARG A 52 -5.66 9.11 4.39
C ARG A 52 -4.37 9.60 3.72
N GLU A 53 -3.64 8.67 3.11
CA GLU A 53 -2.52 8.97 2.21
C GLU A 53 -3.05 9.20 0.80
N ASP A 54 -2.30 9.93 -0.03
CA ASP A 54 -2.66 10.12 -1.44
C ASP A 54 -2.58 8.77 -2.18
N PRO A 55 -3.67 8.24 -2.76
CA PRO A 55 -3.63 6.96 -3.48
C PRO A 55 -3.17 7.08 -4.94
N LEU A 56 -2.88 8.29 -5.44
CA LEU A 56 -2.49 8.58 -6.83
C LEU A 56 -1.02 9.01 -6.95
#